data_AF-A0A3A6MS25-F1
#
_entry.id   AF-A0A3A6MS25-F1
#
_cell.length_a   1.000
_cell.length_b   1.000
_cell.length_c   1.000
_cell.angle_alpha   90.00
_cell.angle_beta   90.00
_cell.angle_gamma   90.00
#
_symmetry.space_group_name_H-M   'P 1'
#
loop_
_entity.id
_entity.type
_entity.pdbx_description
1 polymer ?
#
loop_
_entity_poly.entity_id
_entity_poly.type
_entity_poly.pdbx_seq_one_letter_code
_entity_poly.pdbx_strand_id
1 'polypeptide(L)'
;MAPEHQRLLRYPTMTIEEILELPVGRLAASQSQLYLWVPNALIAEGLSVMKRRGFTYKTNLVWYKIRKDGGPDGRGVGFYFRNVTELVLFGVRGDMRTLEPGRTQVNLISSRKREHSRKPDELYDVIEACSPGPYLELFARHPRLGWKQWGNEEVEDLSGLPAPGSSETAKQLQPCFFERQGKAYSTRTIPNDKKIQWKK
;
A
#
# COMPACT_ATOMS: atom_id res chain seq x y z
N MET A 1 28.02 7.48 -3.94
CA MET A 1 27.35 7.82 -5.21
C MET A 1 27.29 6.56 -6.05
N ALA A 2 26.11 5.94 -6.23
CA ALA A 2 25.96 4.74 -7.05
C ALA A 2 25.60 5.14 -8.50
N PRO A 3 26.15 4.48 -9.54
CA PRO A 3 25.97 4.91 -10.93
C PRO A 3 24.53 4.68 -11.39
N GLU A 4 23.95 5.71 -11.99
CA GLU A 4 22.63 5.67 -12.63
C GLU A 4 22.62 4.63 -13.76
N HIS A 5 21.99 3.48 -13.54
CA HIS A 5 21.62 2.57 -14.62
C HIS A 5 20.17 2.83 -15.04
N GLN A 6 20.04 3.36 -16.26
CA GLN A 6 18.84 3.34 -17.08
C GLN A 6 18.25 1.93 -17.14
N ARG A 7 16.99 1.78 -16.69
CA ARG A 7 15.98 0.71 -16.94
C ARG A 7 15.16 0.39 -15.68
N LEU A 8 14.56 1.40 -15.08
CA LEU A 8 13.43 1.21 -14.18
C LEU A 8 12.31 2.06 -14.76
N LEU A 9 11.16 1.43 -15.05
CA LEU A 9 9.91 2.14 -15.29
C LEU A 9 9.75 3.17 -14.17
N ARG A 10 10.00 4.44 -14.47
CA ARG A 10 9.92 5.53 -13.50
C ARG A 10 8.46 5.91 -13.38
N TYR A 11 7.72 5.13 -12.58
CA TYR A 11 6.41 5.58 -12.12
C TYR A 11 6.60 6.85 -11.29
N PRO A 12 5.69 7.84 -11.42
CA PRO A 12 5.79 9.08 -10.66
C PRO A 12 5.81 8.78 -9.16
N THR A 13 6.77 9.39 -8.47
CA THR A 13 6.92 9.30 -7.01
C THR A 13 6.29 10.52 -6.37
N MET A 14 5.69 10.38 -5.21
CA MET A 14 5.12 11.51 -4.47
C MET A 14 6.10 12.01 -3.40
N THR A 15 6.09 13.31 -3.11
CA THR A 15 6.75 13.86 -1.92
C THR A 15 5.92 13.53 -0.68
N ILE A 16 6.56 13.51 0.49
CA ILE A 16 5.88 13.22 1.75
C ILE A 16 4.71 14.18 1.98
N GLU A 17 4.84 15.45 1.59
CA GLU A 17 3.79 16.45 1.65
C GLU A 17 2.58 16.05 0.79
N GLU A 18 2.79 15.68 -0.47
CA GLU A 18 1.73 15.22 -1.37
C GLU A 18 1.01 13.98 -0.80
N ILE A 19 1.75 13.05 -0.17
CA ILE A 19 1.18 11.86 0.47
C ILE A 19 0.31 12.23 1.67
N LEU A 20 0.74 13.23 2.44
CA LEU A 20 0.02 13.70 3.61
C LEU A 20 -1.22 14.52 3.24
N GLU A 21 -1.27 15.09 2.04
CA GLU A 21 -2.42 15.80 1.49
C GLU A 21 -3.52 14.88 0.95
N LEU A 22 -3.20 13.60 0.68
CA LEU A 22 -4.21 12.63 0.27
C LEU A 22 -5.32 12.53 1.32
N PRO A 23 -6.61 12.66 0.93
CA PRO A 23 -7.73 12.73 1.85
C PRO A 23 -8.14 11.35 2.42
N VAL A 24 -7.17 10.48 2.71
CA VAL A 24 -7.37 9.16 3.33
C VAL A 24 -8.09 9.28 4.67
N GLY A 25 -7.85 10.37 5.40
CA GLY A 25 -8.59 10.69 6.63
C GLY A 25 -10.11 10.73 6.42
N ARG A 26 -10.57 11.25 5.28
CA ARG A 26 -12.00 11.37 4.92
C ARG A 26 -12.60 10.07 4.39
N LEU A 27 -11.77 9.18 3.86
CA LEU A 27 -12.22 7.89 3.32
C LEU A 27 -12.37 6.82 4.41
N ALA A 28 -11.54 6.89 5.45
CA ALA A 28 -11.54 5.90 6.51
C ALA A 28 -12.64 6.18 7.55
N ALA A 29 -13.36 5.13 7.93
CA ALA A 29 -14.38 5.18 8.98
C ALA A 29 -13.79 5.61 10.34
N SER A 30 -14.64 6.14 11.22
CA SER A 30 -14.26 6.56 12.58
C SER A 30 -13.68 5.43 13.43
N GLN A 31 -14.14 4.20 13.19
CA GLN A 31 -13.56 2.96 13.69
C GLN A 31 -12.94 2.23 12.49
N SER A 32 -11.61 2.17 12.41
CA SER A 32 -10.93 1.52 11.29
C SER A 32 -9.51 1.05 11.62
N GLN A 33 -9.00 0.13 10.81
CA GLN A 33 -7.63 -0.35 10.85
C GLN A 33 -6.86 0.14 9.62
N LEU A 34 -5.56 0.36 9.77
CA LEU A 34 -4.64 0.74 8.71
C LEU A 34 -3.45 -0.22 8.68
N TYR A 35 -3.20 -0.76 7.49
CA TYR A 35 -2.01 -1.51 7.12
C TYR A 35 -1.21 -0.66 6.14
N LEU A 36 0.00 -0.25 6.54
CA LEU A 36 0.82 0.70 5.78
C LEU A 36 2.19 0.09 5.47
N TRP A 37 2.44 -0.20 4.19
CA TRP A 37 3.75 -0.67 3.72
C TRP A 37 4.81 0.40 3.83
N VAL A 38 5.85 0.18 4.63
CA VAL A 38 6.91 1.16 4.88
C VAL A 38 8.29 0.54 4.60
N PRO A 39 9.10 1.14 3.71
CA PRO A 39 10.52 0.77 3.59
C PRO A 39 11.26 0.97 4.91
N ASN A 40 12.21 0.09 5.24
CA ASN A 40 12.97 0.17 6.51
C ASN A 40 13.60 1.54 6.79
N ALA A 41 14.04 2.24 5.73
CA ALA A 41 14.66 3.55 5.86
C ALA A 41 13.67 4.70 6.18
N LEU A 42 12.36 4.46 6.06
CA LEU A 42 11.31 5.49 6.13
C LEU A 42 10.32 5.23 7.28
N ILE A 43 10.73 4.49 8.31
CA ILE A 43 9.86 4.14 9.45
C ILE A 43 9.35 5.40 10.16
N ALA A 44 10.21 6.40 10.38
CA ALA A 44 9.84 7.64 11.05
C ALA A 44 8.79 8.43 10.25
N GLU A 45 8.97 8.52 8.93
CA GLU A 45 8.01 9.14 8.01
C GLU A 45 6.70 8.35 7.99
N GLY A 46 6.73 7.02 7.94
CA GLY A 46 5.54 6.18 7.97
C GLY A 46 4.71 6.34 9.25
N LEU A 47 5.35 6.41 10.41
CA LEU A 47 4.69 6.70 11.69
C LEU A 47 4.05 8.09 11.68
N SER A 48 4.73 9.08 11.09
CA SER A 48 4.20 10.44 10.94
C SER A 48 2.96 10.48 10.03
N VAL A 49 2.96 9.70 8.94
CA VAL A 49 1.78 9.53 8.06
C VAL A 49 0.61 8.93 8.82
N MET A 50 0.81 7.86 9.60
CA MET A 50 -0.25 7.25 10.39
C MET A 50 -0.86 8.25 11.37
N LYS A 51 -0.01 8.96 12.12
CA LYS A 51 -0.44 9.95 13.10
C LYS A 51 -1.26 11.07 12.45
N ARG A 52 -0.77 11.66 11.34
CA ARG A 52 -1.47 12.74 10.63
C ARG A 52 -2.80 12.28 10.02
N ARG A 53 -2.92 11.00 9.68
CA ARG A 53 -4.17 10.38 9.20
C ARG A 53 -5.08 9.87 10.33
N GLY A 54 -4.79 10.20 11.58
CA GLY A 54 -5.63 9.86 12.73
C GLY A 54 -5.55 8.38 13.15
N PHE A 55 -4.48 7.66 12.78
CA PHE A 55 -4.25 6.29 13.22
C PHE A 55 -3.17 6.26 14.31
N THR A 56 -3.47 5.53 15.38
CA THR A 56 -2.51 5.22 16.43
C THR A 56 -1.80 3.93 16.06
N TYR A 57 -0.47 3.99 15.89
CA TYR A 57 0.36 2.80 15.69
C TYR A 57 0.21 1.82 16.87
N LYS A 58 0.13 0.52 16.57
CA LYS A 58 -0.01 -0.53 17.57
C LYS A 58 1.11 -1.58 17.45
N THR A 59 1.38 -2.06 16.25
CA THR A 59 2.42 -3.06 15.97
C THR A 59 2.78 -3.06 14.48
N ASN A 60 3.64 -3.97 14.05
CA ASN A 60 3.97 -4.16 12.65
C ASN A 60 3.93 -5.64 12.27
N LEU A 61 3.74 -5.90 10.97
CA LEU A 61 4.09 -7.17 10.33
C LEU A 61 5.39 -6.99 9.55
N VAL A 62 6.13 -8.08 9.42
CA VAL A 62 7.41 -8.13 8.70
C VAL A 62 7.25 -9.05 7.51
N TRP A 63 7.46 -8.52 6.31
CA TRP A 63 7.70 -9.36 5.15
C TRP A 63 9.17 -9.74 5.10
N TYR A 64 9.48 -11.02 5.34
CA TYR A 64 10.81 -11.59 5.20
C TYR A 64 10.97 -12.25 3.83
N LYS A 65 11.95 -11.76 3.07
CA LYS A 65 12.22 -12.21 1.70
C LYS A 65 13.17 -13.39 1.75
N ILE A 66 12.69 -14.54 1.27
CA ILE A 66 13.43 -15.81 1.30
C ILE A 66 13.86 -16.29 -0.08
N ARG A 67 14.94 -17.07 -0.11
CA ARG A 67 15.39 -17.85 -1.27
C ARG A 67 14.66 -19.20 -1.33
N LYS A 68 15.00 -20.04 -2.32
CA LYS A 68 14.40 -21.38 -2.48
C LYS A 68 14.69 -22.32 -1.31
N ASP A 69 15.80 -22.12 -0.62
CA ASP A 69 16.22 -22.91 0.55
C ASP A 69 15.72 -22.33 1.89
N GLY A 70 14.82 -21.33 1.85
CA GLY A 70 14.28 -20.69 3.06
C GLY A 70 15.22 -19.66 3.72
N GLY A 71 16.47 -19.54 3.26
CA GLY A 71 17.41 -18.54 3.77
C GLY A 71 17.12 -17.12 3.27
N PRO A 72 17.77 -16.09 3.86
CA PRO A 72 17.53 -14.69 3.51
C PRO A 72 17.90 -14.36 2.05
N ASP A 73 17.06 -13.57 1.36
CA ASP A 73 17.35 -13.03 0.03
C ASP A 73 18.13 -11.70 0.12
N GLY A 74 19.46 -11.80 0.25
CA GLY A 74 20.39 -10.67 0.37
C GLY A 74 20.51 -9.75 -0.86
N ARG A 75 19.72 -9.96 -1.91
CA ARG A 75 19.75 -9.12 -3.12
C ARG A 75 19.14 -7.73 -2.93
N GLY A 76 18.48 -7.45 -1.81
CA GLY A 76 17.91 -6.15 -1.50
C GLY A 76 18.96 -5.07 -1.20
N VAL A 77 18.79 -3.89 -1.81
CA VAL A 77 19.70 -2.75 -1.63
C VAL A 77 19.45 -2.10 -0.26
N GLY A 78 20.52 -1.78 0.46
CA GLY A 78 20.52 -0.94 1.65
C GLY A 78 21.92 -0.40 1.92
N PHE A 79 22.00 0.80 2.53
CA PHE A 79 23.26 1.53 2.71
C PHE A 79 24.12 0.99 3.85
N TYR A 80 23.48 0.55 4.94
CA TYR A 80 24.15 0.02 6.13
C TYR A 80 24.05 -1.50 6.21
N PHE A 81 22.89 -2.06 5.87
CA PHE A 81 22.63 -3.50 5.87
C PHE A 81 21.90 -3.90 4.59
N ARG A 82 22.05 -5.16 4.18
CA ARG A 82 21.29 -5.73 3.06
C ARG A 82 19.84 -5.90 3.50
N ASN A 83 18.92 -5.26 2.78
CA ASN A 83 17.50 -5.30 3.13
C ASN A 83 16.86 -6.63 2.70
N VAL A 84 16.65 -7.52 3.67
CA VAL A 84 15.92 -8.78 3.48
C VAL A 84 14.48 -8.71 3.99
N THR A 85 14.11 -7.60 4.62
CA THR A 85 12.76 -7.34 5.15
C THR A 85 12.12 -6.09 4.55
N GLU A 86 10.79 -6.04 4.57
CA GLU A 86 9.98 -4.82 4.49
C GLU A 86 8.91 -4.86 5.58
N LEU A 87 8.46 -3.69 6.06
CA LEU A 87 7.50 -3.61 7.16
C LEU A 87 6.11 -3.22 6.66
N VAL A 88 5.10 -3.73 7.35
CA VAL A 88 3.72 -3.24 7.31
C VAL A 88 3.42 -2.69 8.68
N LEU A 89 3.34 -1.37 8.81
CA LEU A 89 2.89 -0.76 10.06
C LEU A 89 1.39 -0.98 10.22
N PHE A 90 0.97 -1.44 11.39
CA PHE A 90 -0.42 -1.64 11.76
C PHE A 90 -0.84 -0.59 12.79
N GLY A 91 -1.96 0.07 12.51
CA GLY A 91 -2.55 1.03 13.44
C GLY A 91 -4.06 1.05 13.37
N VAL A 92 -4.64 1.69 14.38
CA VAL A 92 -6.09 1.73 14.58
C VAL A 92 -6.55 3.16 14.77
N ARG A 93 -7.76 3.45 14.31
CA ARG A 93 -8.52 4.65 14.59
C ARG A 93 -9.75 4.26 15.40
N GLY A 94 -10.02 5.00 16.47
CA GLY A 94 -11.01 4.60 17.46
C GLY A 94 -10.49 3.46 18.36
N ASP A 95 -11.42 2.67 18.88
CA ASP A 95 -11.14 1.51 19.74
C ASP A 95 -11.51 0.22 19.00
N MET A 96 -10.68 -0.13 18.02
CA MET A 96 -10.88 -1.31 17.19
C MET A 96 -9.79 -2.36 17.48
N ARG A 97 -10.21 -3.58 17.81
CA ARG A 97 -9.34 -4.76 17.91
C ARG A 97 -9.40 -5.58 16.62
N THR A 98 -8.37 -6.39 16.40
CA THR A 98 -8.44 -7.47 15.41
C THR A 98 -9.49 -8.51 15.80
N LEU A 99 -9.98 -9.24 14.80
CA LEU A 99 -10.78 -10.44 14.98
C LEU A 99 -9.98 -11.53 15.69
N GLU A 100 -10.67 -12.56 16.16
CA GLU A 100 -10.07 -13.66 16.91
C GLU A 100 -8.82 -14.28 16.26
N PRO A 101 -8.76 -14.51 14.93
CA PRO A 101 -7.56 -15.03 14.27
C PRO A 101 -6.31 -14.18 14.48
N GLY A 102 -6.48 -12.86 14.69
CA GLY A 102 -5.37 -11.95 14.94
C GLY A 102 -4.63 -12.21 16.25
N ARG A 103 -5.18 -13.01 17.17
CA ARG A 103 -4.53 -13.36 18.45
C ARG A 103 -3.44 -14.42 18.29
N THR A 104 -3.58 -15.27 17.28
CA THR A 104 -2.62 -16.35 16.96
C THR A 104 -1.79 -16.04 15.71
N GLN A 105 -2.16 -15.00 14.96
CA GLN A 105 -1.40 -14.55 13.80
C GLN A 105 -0.01 -14.06 14.21
N VAL A 106 1.03 -14.72 13.68
CA VAL A 106 2.41 -14.25 13.82
C VAL A 106 2.65 -13.03 12.94
N ASN A 107 3.53 -12.14 13.38
CA ASN A 107 3.84 -10.91 12.67
C ASN A 107 4.91 -11.08 11.56
N LEU A 108 5.05 -12.28 11.00
CA LEU A 108 6.05 -12.62 9.99
C LEU A 108 5.40 -13.28 8.77
N ILE A 109 5.59 -12.68 7.60
CA ILE A 109 5.21 -13.23 6.30
C ILE A 109 6.50 -13.60 5.58
N SER A 110 6.75 -14.89 5.36
CA SER A 110 7.94 -15.35 4.65
C SER A 110 7.57 -15.76 3.23
N SER A 111 8.08 -15.04 2.24
CA SER A 111 7.79 -15.37 0.83
C SER A 111 8.95 -15.02 -0.10
N ARG A 112 8.98 -15.68 -1.26
CA ARG A 112 9.98 -15.43 -2.29
C ARG A 112 9.70 -14.11 -2.99
N LYS A 113 10.74 -13.33 -3.26
CA LYS A 113 10.64 -12.10 -4.05
C LYS A 113 10.12 -12.44 -5.46
N ARG A 114 9.08 -11.75 -5.90
CA ARG A 114 8.51 -11.85 -7.25
C ARG A 114 9.03 -10.70 -8.12
N GLU A 115 8.25 -10.25 -9.08
CA GLU A 115 8.54 -9.08 -9.93
C GLU A 115 8.86 -7.81 -9.11
N HIS A 116 9.53 -6.85 -9.73
CA HIS A 116 9.97 -5.65 -9.03
C HIS A 116 8.80 -4.94 -8.36
N SER A 117 8.93 -4.67 -7.05
CA SER A 117 7.91 -3.97 -6.26
C SER A 117 6.59 -4.73 -6.06
N ARG A 118 6.53 -6.03 -6.36
CA ARG A 118 5.36 -6.85 -6.02
C ARG A 118 5.45 -7.36 -4.58
N LYS A 119 4.45 -7.02 -3.77
CA LYS A 119 4.29 -7.53 -2.40
C LYS A 119 3.75 -8.95 -2.34
N PRO A 120 3.92 -9.62 -1.18
CA PRO A 120 3.24 -10.88 -0.91
C PRO A 120 1.72 -10.71 -0.97
N ASP A 121 1.05 -11.61 -1.70
CA ASP A 121 -0.41 -11.68 -1.66
C ASP A 121 -0.89 -12.22 -0.30
N GLU A 122 -0.02 -12.93 0.42
CA GLU A 122 -0.25 -13.50 1.74
C GLU A 122 -0.67 -12.45 2.78
N LEU A 123 -0.35 -11.16 2.56
CA LEU A 123 -0.85 -10.10 3.43
C LEU A 123 -2.37 -9.94 3.35
N TYR A 124 -2.98 -10.14 2.18
CA TYR A 124 -4.43 -10.01 2.04
C TYR A 124 -5.15 -11.06 2.88
N ASP A 125 -4.66 -12.30 2.88
CA ASP A 125 -5.25 -13.39 3.66
C ASP A 125 -5.16 -13.10 5.16
N VAL A 126 -4.05 -12.50 5.61
CA VAL A 126 -3.91 -12.02 6.99
C VAL A 126 -4.93 -10.93 7.31
N ILE A 127 -5.11 -9.94 6.44
CA ILE A 127 -6.05 -8.84 6.67
C ILE A 127 -7.49 -9.36 6.68
N GLU A 128 -7.88 -10.19 5.70
CA GLU A 128 -9.23 -10.73 5.57
C GLU A 128 -9.61 -11.62 6.77
N ALA A 129 -8.64 -12.38 7.31
CA ALA A 129 -8.86 -13.18 8.52
C ALA A 129 -8.87 -12.35 9.82
N CYS A 130 -8.03 -11.32 9.92
CA CYS A 130 -7.80 -10.58 11.17
C CYS A 130 -8.61 -9.30 11.31
N SER A 131 -9.25 -8.82 10.24
CA SER A 131 -9.89 -7.51 10.20
C SER A 131 -11.29 -7.58 9.59
N PRO A 132 -12.28 -6.90 10.20
CA PRO A 132 -13.60 -6.78 9.58
C PRO A 132 -13.51 -5.90 8.31
N GLY A 133 -14.26 -6.28 7.27
CA GLY A 133 -14.51 -5.41 6.12
C GLY A 133 -15.43 -4.22 6.48
N PRO A 134 -15.71 -3.32 5.53
CA PRO A 134 -15.25 -3.35 4.14
C PRO A 134 -13.78 -2.97 3.96
N TYR A 135 -13.15 -3.46 2.88
CA TYR A 135 -11.73 -3.23 2.59
C TYR A 135 -11.50 -2.19 1.48
N LEU A 136 -10.45 -1.37 1.63
CA LEU A 136 -10.00 -0.38 0.66
C LEU A 136 -8.48 -0.47 0.48
N GLU A 137 -8.03 -0.63 -0.76
CA GLU A 137 -6.62 -0.57 -1.14
C GLU A 137 -6.33 0.71 -1.93
N LEU A 138 -5.34 1.49 -1.47
CA LEU A 138 -4.82 2.66 -2.18
C LEU A 138 -3.55 2.27 -2.93
N PHE A 139 -3.37 2.84 -4.11
CA PHE A 139 -2.31 2.49 -5.07
C PHE A 139 -2.38 1.03 -5.54
N ALA A 140 -3.60 0.49 -5.66
CA ALA A 140 -3.83 -0.85 -6.19
C ALA A 140 -3.42 -0.91 -7.68
N ARG A 141 -2.96 -2.08 -8.12
CA ARG A 141 -2.53 -2.36 -9.50
C ARG A 141 -3.35 -3.45 -10.17
N HIS A 142 -4.03 -4.27 -9.37
CA HIS A 142 -4.82 -5.41 -9.84
C HIS A 142 -6.07 -5.51 -8.98
N PRO A 143 -7.25 -5.75 -9.59
CA PRO A 143 -8.50 -5.95 -8.87
C PRO A 143 -8.41 -7.15 -7.92
N ARG A 144 -9.07 -7.05 -6.77
CA ARG A 144 -9.27 -8.14 -5.81
C ARG A 144 -10.73 -8.14 -5.39
N LEU A 145 -11.34 -9.31 -5.48
CA LEU A 145 -12.73 -9.50 -5.08
C LEU A 145 -12.91 -9.10 -3.60
N GLY A 146 -13.96 -8.34 -3.29
CA GLY A 146 -14.23 -7.86 -1.93
C GLY A 146 -13.46 -6.60 -1.51
N TRP A 147 -12.56 -6.08 -2.35
CA TRP A 147 -11.79 -4.87 -2.07
C TRP A 147 -12.22 -3.71 -2.97
N LYS A 148 -12.49 -2.54 -2.36
CA LYS A 148 -12.50 -1.29 -3.11
C LYS A 148 -11.07 -0.90 -3.42
N GLN A 149 -10.84 -0.37 -4.61
CA GLN A 149 -9.49 -0.07 -5.09
C GLN A 149 -9.39 1.34 -5.66
N TRP A 150 -8.23 1.95 -5.47
CA TRP A 150 -7.87 3.23 -6.05
C TRP A 150 -6.41 3.19 -6.49
N GLY A 151 -6.10 3.52 -7.74
CA GLY A 151 -4.74 3.46 -8.29
C GLY A 151 -4.64 4.06 -9.70
N ASN A 152 -3.41 4.36 -10.14
CA ASN A 152 -3.13 5.05 -11.42
C ASN A 152 -2.83 4.09 -12.59
N GLU A 153 -2.82 2.78 -12.35
CA GLU A 153 -2.63 1.76 -13.38
C GLU A 153 -4.01 1.12 -13.63
N GLU A 154 -4.41 1.00 -14.90
CA GLU A 154 -5.74 0.57 -15.36
C GLU A 154 -6.21 -0.66 -14.57
N VAL A 155 -7.17 -0.44 -13.67
CA VAL A 155 -7.92 -1.52 -13.05
C VAL A 155 -8.87 -2.02 -14.12
N GLU A 156 -8.45 -3.01 -14.91
CA GLU A 156 -9.37 -3.74 -15.78
C GLU A 156 -10.51 -4.27 -14.91
N ASP A 157 -11.69 -3.74 -15.16
CA ASP A 157 -12.91 -4.07 -14.43
C ASP A 157 -13.33 -5.50 -14.80
N LEU A 158 -13.13 -6.45 -13.87
CA LEU A 158 -13.63 -7.83 -14.04
C LEU A 158 -15.15 -7.95 -13.77
N SER A 159 -15.90 -6.85 -13.78
CA SER A 159 -17.37 -6.85 -13.77
C SER A 159 -18.00 -7.56 -14.98
N GLY A 160 -17.20 -7.98 -15.97
CA GLY A 160 -17.65 -8.66 -17.19
C GLY A 160 -17.94 -10.16 -17.09
N LEU A 161 -17.84 -10.80 -15.92
CA LEU A 161 -18.31 -12.19 -15.78
C LEU A 161 -19.84 -12.20 -15.56
N PRO A 162 -20.63 -12.78 -16.47
CA PRO A 162 -22.08 -12.74 -16.35
C PRO A 162 -22.54 -13.60 -15.17
N ALA A 163 -23.13 -12.95 -14.16
CA ALA A 163 -24.01 -13.64 -13.22
C ALA A 163 -25.29 -14.06 -13.97
N PRO A 164 -25.77 -15.31 -13.80
CA PRO A 164 -26.99 -15.74 -14.45
C PRO A 164 -28.20 -15.08 -13.77
N GLY A 165 -28.83 -14.14 -14.45
CA GLY A 165 -30.19 -13.71 -14.17
C GLY A 165 -30.36 -12.27 -13.67
N SER A 166 -31.19 -11.55 -14.43
CA SER A 166 -32.00 -10.37 -14.07
C SER A 166 -31.40 -8.95 -14.12
N SER A 167 -31.86 -8.26 -15.18
CA SER A 167 -32.33 -6.88 -15.29
C SER A 167 -31.37 -5.71 -15.03
N GLU A 168 -31.04 -5.05 -16.15
CA GLU A 168 -30.75 -3.62 -16.30
C GLU A 168 -31.40 -2.73 -15.23
N THR A 169 -30.56 -2.13 -14.38
CA THR A 169 -30.65 -0.72 -13.95
C THR A 169 -29.53 -0.40 -12.97
N ALA A 170 -28.44 0.22 -13.46
CA ALA A 170 -27.61 1.19 -12.72
C ALA A 170 -26.44 1.70 -13.57
N LYS A 171 -26.72 2.26 -14.76
CA LYS A 171 -25.82 3.29 -15.33
C LYS A 171 -26.09 4.58 -14.56
N GLN A 172 -25.48 4.74 -13.38
CA GLN A 172 -25.50 6.04 -12.72
C GLN A 172 -24.26 6.24 -11.84
N LEU A 173 -23.41 7.14 -12.33
CA LEU A 173 -22.49 7.99 -11.59
C LEU A 173 -21.38 7.27 -10.82
N GLN A 174 -20.23 7.09 -11.48
CA GLN A 174 -18.97 7.40 -10.80
C GLN A 174 -18.79 8.91 -10.87
N PRO A 175 -18.90 9.68 -9.77
CA PRO A 175 -18.33 11.01 -9.76
C PRO A 175 -16.81 10.81 -9.79
N CYS A 176 -16.14 11.40 -10.78
CA CYS A 176 -14.69 11.53 -10.82
C CYS A 176 -14.25 12.36 -9.60
N PHE A 177 -14.01 11.70 -8.47
CA PHE A 177 -13.82 12.36 -7.17
C PHE A 177 -12.46 13.09 -7.02
N PHE A 178 -11.55 12.94 -7.99
CA PHE A 178 -10.24 13.59 -8.01
C PHE A 178 -9.80 13.93 -9.44
N GLU A 179 -10.52 14.82 -10.13
CA GLU A 179 -9.93 15.51 -11.28
C GLU A 179 -8.91 16.55 -10.81
N ARG A 180 -7.68 16.44 -11.32
CA ARG A 180 -6.62 17.44 -11.16
C ARG A 180 -6.94 18.60 -12.11
N GLN A 181 -7.47 19.71 -11.60
CA GLN A 181 -7.56 20.92 -12.42
C GLN A 181 -6.14 21.36 -12.82
N GLY A 182 -5.96 21.54 -14.13
CA GLY A 182 -4.67 21.59 -14.79
C GLY A 182 -3.70 22.63 -14.24
N LYS A 183 -2.43 22.25 -14.18
CA LYS A 183 -1.28 23.16 -14.33
C LYS A 183 -0.06 22.33 -14.75
N ALA A 184 0.43 22.60 -15.96
CA ALA A 184 1.72 22.14 -16.43
C ALA A 184 2.81 22.87 -15.62
N TYR A 185 3.74 22.13 -14.99
CA TYR A 185 4.90 22.75 -14.37
C TYR A 185 6.10 22.71 -15.32
N SER A 186 6.50 23.93 -15.69
CA SER A 186 7.73 24.32 -16.36
C SER A 186 8.96 23.82 -15.59
N THR A 187 9.97 23.41 -16.35
CA THR A 187 11.30 23.01 -15.89
C THR A 187 12.01 24.16 -15.18
N ARG A 188 11.97 24.20 -13.84
CA ARG A 188 12.98 24.90 -13.03
C ARG A 188 13.35 24.08 -11.79
N THR A 189 14.66 23.93 -11.65
CA THR A 189 15.50 23.55 -10.51
C THR A 189 14.77 23.08 -9.24
N ILE A 190 14.88 21.78 -8.95
CA ILE A 190 14.28 21.12 -7.78
C ILE A 190 15.26 21.24 -6.59
N PRO A 191 14.87 21.85 -5.45
CA PRO A 191 15.59 21.71 -4.18
C PRO A 191 15.52 20.28 -3.66
N ASN A 192 16.39 19.94 -2.72
CA ASN A 192 16.67 18.60 -2.20
C ASN A 192 15.51 17.97 -1.38
N ASP A 193 14.31 17.87 -1.95
CA ASP A 193 13.13 17.27 -1.32
C ASP A 193 13.17 15.74 -1.44
N LYS A 194 13.06 15.07 -0.29
CA LYS A 194 13.04 13.60 -0.19
C LYS A 194 11.80 13.05 -0.91
N LYS A 195 11.96 12.58 -2.14
CA LYS A 195 10.91 11.85 -2.87
C LYS A 195 10.74 10.45 -2.29
N ILE A 196 9.52 10.10 -1.87
CA ILE A 196 9.21 8.79 -1.30
C ILE A 196 8.51 7.92 -2.34
N GLN A 197 9.07 6.74 -2.58
CA GLN A 197 8.39 5.70 -3.33
C GLN A 197 7.56 4.87 -2.34
N TRP A 198 6.24 5.09 -2.30
CA TRP A 198 5.33 4.09 -1.75
C TRP A 198 5.21 2.98 -2.78
N LYS A 199 6.15 2.05 -2.67
CA LYS A 199 6.03 0.76 -3.31
C LYS A 199 4.89 0.07 -2.61
N LYS A 200 3.84 -0.25 -3.39
CA LYS A 200 2.90 -1.34 -3.09
C LYS A 200 3.70 -2.37 -2.37
#